data_AF-G7NQZ6-F1
#
_entry.id   AF-G7NQZ6-F1
#
_cell.length_a   1.000
_cell.length_b   1.000
_cell.length_c   1.000
_cell.angle_alpha   90.00
_cell.angle_beta   90.00
_cell.angle_gamma   90.00
#
_symmetry.space_group_name_H-M   'P 1'
#
loop_
_entity.id
_entity.type
_entity.pdbx_description
1 polymer ?
#
loop_
_entity_poly.entity_id
_entity_poly.type
_entity_poly.pdbx_seq_one_letter_code
_entity_poly.pdbx_strand_id
1 'polypeptide(L)'
;MADDVGLETQLCSEQFGSGEARGCRAAADGSLQWEVGGWRWWGLSRAFTVKPEGRDAGEVGAPRAASPPLSGLQAVFLPQGFPDSVSPDYLPYQLWDSVQAFASSLSGSLATQAVLLGIGVGNAKATVSAATATWLVKDSTGMLGRIVFAWWKGSKLDCNAKQWRLFADILNDVAMFLEIMAPVYPICFTMTVSTSNLAKCIVSVAGGATRAALTVHQARRNNMADVSAKDSSQETLVNLAGLLVSLLMLPLVSGCPGFSLGCFFFLTALHIYANYRAVRSLVMETLNEGRLRLVLKHYLQRGEVLDPTAANRMEPLWTGFWPAPSLSLGVPLHRLVSSVFELQQLVEGHQEPYLLCWDQSRNQVQVVLNQKAGPKTVLRAATHGLMLGALQGDGPLPAELEELRNQVRAGPKKESWVIVRETHQVLDMLFPKFLKGLQDAGWKTEKHQLEVDEWRATWLLSPEKKVL
;
A
#
# COMPACT_ATOMS: atom_id res chain seq x y z
N MET A 1 22.71 -43.37 39.05
CA MET A 1 21.75 -43.10 37.96
C MET A 1 21.36 -41.65 38.10
N ALA A 2 22.09 -40.79 37.39
CA ALA A 2 21.85 -39.35 37.33
C ALA A 2 21.19 -39.10 35.97
N ASP A 3 19.89 -38.82 35.98
CA ASP A 3 19.18 -38.33 34.80
C ASP A 3 19.31 -36.81 34.79
N ASP A 4 20.43 -36.34 34.24
CA ASP A 4 20.62 -34.94 33.84
C ASP A 4 20.00 -34.76 32.45
N VAL A 5 18.67 -34.66 32.42
CA VAL A 5 17.96 -34.17 31.22
C VAL A 5 18.09 -32.65 31.27
N GLY A 6 19.18 -32.15 30.69
CA GLY A 6 19.40 -30.72 30.53
C GLY A 6 18.19 -30.07 29.87
N LEU A 7 17.52 -29.17 30.59
CA LEU A 7 16.55 -28.25 30.01
C LEU A 7 17.27 -27.44 28.93
N GLU A 8 17.12 -27.81 27.67
CA GLU A 8 17.50 -26.96 26.54
C GLU A 8 16.64 -25.69 26.59
N THR A 9 17.22 -24.61 27.11
CA THR A 9 16.55 -23.32 27.24
C THR A 9 16.27 -22.73 25.86
N GLN A 10 15.00 -22.44 25.58
CA GLN A 10 14.58 -21.72 24.38
C GLN A 10 15.23 -20.33 24.34
N LEU A 11 15.95 -20.02 23.26
CA LEU A 11 16.72 -18.77 23.12
C LEU A 11 15.94 -17.66 22.43
N CYS A 12 15.09 -18.04 21.50
CA CYS A 12 14.27 -17.13 20.72
C CYS A 12 12.98 -17.81 20.26
N SER A 13 12.05 -17.01 19.77
CA SER A 13 10.83 -17.49 19.14
C SER A 13 10.44 -16.58 17.98
N GLU A 14 9.70 -17.11 17.02
CA GLU A 14 9.05 -16.32 15.99
C GLU A 14 7.59 -16.76 15.81
N GLN A 15 6.74 -15.83 15.40
CA GLN A 15 5.31 -16.04 15.25
C GLN A 15 4.81 -15.22 14.06
N PHE A 16 3.95 -15.81 13.23
CA PHE A 16 3.25 -15.10 12.16
C PHE A 16 1.82 -14.79 12.60
N GLY A 17 1.47 -13.51 12.70
CA GLY A 17 0.15 -13.06 13.14
C GLY A 17 -0.24 -13.70 14.48
N SER A 18 -1.42 -14.33 14.53
CA SER A 18 -1.91 -15.05 15.71
C SER A 18 -1.64 -16.56 15.70
N GLY A 19 -0.73 -17.05 14.83
CA GLY A 19 -0.38 -18.46 14.73
C GLY A 19 0.40 -18.99 15.94
N GLU A 20 0.69 -20.29 15.99
CA GLU A 20 1.55 -20.84 17.04
C GLU A 20 2.99 -20.33 16.89
N ALA A 21 3.61 -19.94 18.01
CA ALA A 21 4.99 -19.51 18.03
C ALA A 21 5.93 -20.71 17.85
N ARG A 22 6.95 -20.53 17.01
CA ARG A 22 8.01 -21.50 16.77
C ARG A 22 9.23 -21.13 17.60
N GLY A 23 9.67 -22.01 18.49
CA GLY A 23 10.88 -21.80 19.29
C GLY A 23 12.18 -22.10 18.52
N CYS A 24 13.26 -21.46 18.96
CA CYS A 24 14.62 -21.75 18.52
C CYS A 24 15.50 -22.14 19.71
N ARG A 25 16.45 -23.05 19.47
CA ARG A 25 17.41 -23.58 20.44
C ARG A 25 18.81 -23.61 19.86
N ALA A 26 19.82 -23.59 20.71
CA ALA A 26 21.21 -23.79 20.29
C ALA A 26 21.47 -25.27 20.00
N ALA A 27 21.97 -25.57 18.82
CA ALA A 27 22.56 -26.86 18.51
C ALA A 27 23.98 -26.97 19.09
N ALA A 28 24.48 -28.21 19.21
CA ALA A 28 25.83 -28.47 19.71
C ALA A 28 26.95 -27.85 18.85
N ASP A 29 26.69 -27.56 17.57
CA ASP A 29 27.61 -26.89 16.65
C ASP A 29 27.50 -25.35 16.67
N GLY A 30 26.65 -24.79 17.54
CA GLY A 30 26.38 -23.36 17.67
C GLY A 30 25.37 -22.80 16.66
N SER A 31 24.81 -23.65 15.78
CA SER A 31 23.70 -23.26 14.89
C SER A 31 22.38 -23.11 15.65
N LEU A 32 21.44 -22.33 15.09
CA LEU A 32 20.08 -22.23 15.63
C LEU A 32 19.19 -23.32 15.02
N GLN A 33 18.76 -24.25 15.86
CA GLN A 33 17.75 -25.24 15.52
C GLN A 33 16.36 -24.72 15.86
N TRP A 34 15.48 -24.77 14.86
CA TRP A 34 14.11 -24.29 14.99
C TRP A 34 13.16 -25.47 15.13
N GLU A 35 12.26 -25.41 16.13
CA GLU A 35 11.26 -26.45 16.37
C GLU A 35 10.44 -26.72 15.09
N VAL A 36 10.02 -27.95 14.85
CA VAL A 36 9.23 -28.27 13.65
C VAL A 36 7.84 -27.65 13.82
N GLY A 37 7.67 -26.43 13.29
CA GLY A 37 6.39 -25.76 13.30
C GLY A 37 5.42 -26.53 12.41
N GLY A 38 4.39 -27.11 13.00
CA GLY A 38 3.25 -27.61 12.26
C GLY A 38 2.56 -26.41 11.61
N TRP A 39 2.90 -26.08 10.36
CA TRP A 39 2.12 -25.16 9.55
C TRP A 39 0.77 -25.81 9.24
N ARG A 40 -0.14 -25.78 10.21
CA ARG A 40 -1.56 -26.06 9.96
C ARG A 40 -2.09 -24.87 9.20
N TRP A 41 -2.18 -25.01 7.88
CA TRP A 41 -3.08 -24.17 7.08
C TRP A 41 -4.46 -24.20 7.73
N TRP A 42 -5.06 -23.03 7.85
CA TRP A 42 -6.32 -22.83 8.55
C TRP A 42 -7.39 -23.76 7.96
N GLY A 43 -7.77 -24.78 8.73
CA GLY A 43 -9.10 -25.37 8.58
C GLY A 43 -10.11 -24.31 8.97
N LEU A 44 -11.08 -24.05 8.10
CA LEU A 44 -12.27 -23.23 8.35
C LEU A 44 -13.10 -23.82 9.51
N SER A 45 -12.66 -23.60 10.75
CA SER A 45 -13.36 -24.05 11.95
C SER A 45 -13.04 -23.15 13.14
N ARG A 46 -13.58 -21.93 13.14
CA ARG A 46 -14.06 -21.27 14.35
C ARG A 46 -14.98 -20.11 13.97
N ALA A 47 -16.26 -20.43 13.87
CA ALA A 47 -17.32 -19.45 13.85
C ALA A 47 -17.26 -18.62 15.14
N PHE A 48 -17.33 -17.31 14.97
CA PHE A 48 -17.42 -16.29 15.99
C PHE A 48 -18.49 -16.62 17.04
N THR A 49 -18.11 -16.71 18.31
CA THR A 49 -19.04 -16.56 19.43
C THR A 49 -18.96 -15.11 19.92
N VAL A 50 -19.81 -14.26 19.34
CA VAL A 50 -20.11 -12.94 19.90
C VAL A 50 -21.13 -13.13 21.02
N LYS A 51 -20.78 -12.66 22.22
CA LYS A 51 -21.67 -12.64 23.38
C LYS A 51 -22.48 -11.33 23.34
N PRO A 52 -23.81 -11.34 23.51
CA PRO A 52 -24.57 -10.11 23.59
C PRO A 52 -24.50 -9.57 25.03
N GLU A 53 -24.18 -8.29 25.17
CA GLU A 53 -24.56 -7.51 26.36
C GLU A 53 -25.59 -6.47 25.92
N GLY A 54 -26.67 -6.40 26.67
CA GLY A 54 -27.79 -5.50 26.44
C GLY A 54 -27.93 -4.44 27.53
N ARG A 55 -28.85 -3.50 27.23
CA ARG A 55 -29.44 -2.43 28.05
C ARG A 55 -28.60 -1.14 28.15
N ASP A 56 -29.15 0.07 28.10
CA ASP A 56 -30.55 0.52 28.00
C ASP A 56 -30.63 1.95 27.40
N ALA A 57 -31.87 2.35 27.12
CA ALA A 57 -32.34 3.50 26.35
C ALA A 57 -32.03 4.90 26.89
N GLY A 58 -32.11 5.87 25.96
CA GLY A 58 -32.27 7.30 26.24
C GLY A 58 -32.70 8.05 24.97
N GLU A 59 -34.02 8.20 24.78
CA GLU A 59 -34.63 9.11 23.81
C GLU A 59 -34.48 10.57 24.27
N VAL A 60 -34.09 11.46 23.34
CA VAL A 60 -34.62 12.83 23.27
C VAL A 60 -34.67 13.25 21.81
N GLY A 61 -35.87 13.56 21.32
CA GLY A 61 -36.09 14.25 20.04
C GLY A 61 -36.42 15.73 20.24
N ALA A 62 -36.07 16.57 19.26
CA ALA A 62 -36.83 17.70 18.70
C ALA A 62 -36.01 18.38 17.57
N PRO A 63 -36.54 19.34 16.80
CA PRO A 63 -36.97 19.14 15.42
C PRO A 63 -36.01 19.71 14.35
N ARG A 64 -36.14 19.18 13.13
CA ARG A 64 -35.50 19.69 11.92
C ARG A 64 -35.99 21.09 11.55
N ALA A 65 -35.06 22.05 11.48
CA ALA A 65 -35.25 23.27 10.71
C ALA A 65 -34.85 22.99 9.24
N ALA A 66 -35.76 23.24 8.30
CA ALA A 66 -35.48 23.19 6.88
C ALA A 66 -34.69 24.45 6.48
N SER A 67 -33.49 24.26 5.91
CA SER A 67 -32.70 25.30 5.25
C SER A 67 -32.84 25.15 3.72
N PRO A 68 -32.49 26.18 2.91
CA PRO A 68 -32.97 26.37 1.53
C PRO A 68 -32.39 25.33 0.55
N PRO A 69 -32.88 25.21 -0.69
CA PRO A 69 -32.52 24.11 -1.63
C PRO A 69 -31.02 23.93 -1.91
N LEU A 70 -30.20 24.97 -1.73
CA LEU A 70 -28.72 24.89 -1.79
C LEU A 70 -28.12 24.05 -0.65
N SER A 71 -28.72 24.07 0.55
CA SER A 71 -28.32 23.22 1.67
C SER A 71 -28.75 21.75 1.49
N GLY A 72 -29.81 21.49 0.72
CA GLY A 72 -30.24 20.14 0.36
C GLY A 72 -29.27 19.43 -0.59
N LEU A 73 -28.81 20.12 -1.64
CA LEU A 73 -27.81 19.58 -2.58
C LEU A 73 -26.46 19.29 -1.90
N GLN A 74 -26.00 20.19 -1.02
CA GLN A 74 -24.81 19.94 -0.21
C GLN A 74 -25.00 18.73 0.72
N ALA A 75 -26.17 18.58 1.36
CA ALA A 75 -26.44 17.44 2.23
C ALA A 75 -26.53 16.10 1.47
N VAL A 76 -26.82 16.11 0.17
CA VAL A 76 -26.84 14.90 -0.68
C VAL A 76 -25.42 14.46 -1.01
N PHE A 77 -24.55 15.37 -1.42
CA PHE A 77 -23.24 15.03 -1.98
C PHE A 77 -22.07 15.20 -1.01
N LEU A 78 -22.16 16.03 0.02
CA LEU A 78 -21.09 16.26 0.98
C LEU A 78 -21.33 15.54 2.30
N PRO A 79 -20.26 15.10 2.99
CA PRO A 79 -20.39 14.48 4.31
C PRO A 79 -21.01 15.42 5.35
N GLN A 80 -21.70 14.84 6.32
CA GLN A 80 -22.29 15.55 7.45
C GLN A 80 -21.20 16.29 8.23
N GLY A 81 -21.43 17.58 8.51
CA GLY A 81 -20.46 18.44 9.18
C GLY A 81 -19.32 18.94 8.29
N PHE A 82 -19.46 18.88 6.96
CA PHE A 82 -18.54 19.53 6.02
C PHE A 82 -18.44 21.04 6.30
N PRO A 83 -17.25 21.66 6.22
CA PRO A 83 -15.96 21.07 5.81
C PRO A 83 -15.19 20.34 6.91
N ASP A 84 -15.54 20.56 8.19
CA ASP A 84 -14.73 20.12 9.33
C ASP A 84 -14.76 18.61 9.59
N SER A 85 -15.66 17.88 8.95
CA SER A 85 -15.78 16.41 9.09
C SER A 85 -14.86 15.63 8.14
N VAL A 86 -14.21 16.31 7.19
CA VAL A 86 -13.30 15.72 6.23
C VAL A 86 -11.93 16.39 6.22
N SER A 87 -10.95 15.76 5.58
CA SER A 87 -9.64 16.38 5.34
C SER A 87 -9.77 17.60 4.39
N PRO A 88 -8.88 18.61 4.50
CA PRO A 88 -8.89 19.78 3.62
C PRO A 88 -8.71 19.46 2.12
N ASP A 89 -8.09 18.32 1.81
CA ASP A 89 -7.87 17.86 0.44
C ASP A 89 -9.08 17.15 -0.20
N TYR A 90 -10.16 16.90 0.55
CA TYR A 90 -11.35 16.17 0.10
C TYR A 90 -11.97 16.81 -1.15
N LEU A 91 -12.34 18.09 -1.07
CA LEU A 91 -13.05 18.75 -2.16
C LEU A 91 -12.17 18.91 -3.43
N PRO A 92 -10.90 19.39 -3.33
CA PRO A 92 -10.00 19.40 -4.47
C PRO A 92 -9.84 18.02 -5.13
N TYR A 93 -9.71 16.96 -4.32
CA TYR A 93 -9.61 15.59 -4.82
C TYR A 93 -10.89 15.17 -5.57
N GLN A 94 -12.06 15.33 -4.93
CA GLN A 94 -13.35 14.91 -5.48
C GLN A 94 -13.69 15.62 -6.80
N LEU A 95 -13.29 16.88 -6.96
CA LEU A 95 -13.48 17.61 -8.22
C LEU A 95 -12.67 17.00 -9.36
N TRP A 96 -11.39 16.68 -9.14
CA TRP A 96 -10.55 16.05 -10.15
C TRP A 96 -10.92 14.58 -10.40
N ASP A 97 -11.28 13.85 -9.34
CA ASP A 97 -11.79 12.47 -9.41
C ASP A 97 -13.10 12.42 -10.22
N SER A 98 -13.98 13.42 -10.09
CA SER A 98 -15.19 13.54 -10.91
C SER A 98 -14.88 13.76 -12.40
N VAL A 99 -13.91 14.61 -12.73
CA VAL A 99 -13.46 14.81 -14.13
C VAL A 99 -12.85 13.52 -14.67
N GLN A 100 -12.06 12.83 -13.86
CA GLN A 100 -11.47 11.53 -14.19
C GLN A 100 -12.57 10.50 -14.47
N ALA A 101 -13.49 10.27 -13.54
CA ALA A 101 -14.58 9.30 -13.67
C ALA A 101 -15.45 9.58 -14.90
N PHE A 102 -15.74 10.85 -15.18
CA PHE A 102 -16.48 11.26 -16.38
C PHE A 102 -15.75 10.83 -17.66
N ALA A 103 -14.46 11.15 -17.78
CA ALA A 103 -13.65 10.79 -18.93
C ALA A 103 -13.56 9.26 -19.11
N SER A 104 -13.34 8.52 -18.02
CA SER A 104 -13.32 7.05 -18.04
C SER A 104 -14.66 6.45 -18.46
N SER A 105 -15.78 7.05 -18.05
CA SER A 105 -17.14 6.58 -18.40
C SER A 105 -17.40 6.68 -19.92
N LEU A 106 -16.98 7.80 -20.53
CA LEU A 106 -17.07 8.00 -21.98
C LEU A 106 -16.16 7.03 -22.74
N SER A 107 -14.89 6.89 -22.33
CA SER A 107 -13.96 5.92 -22.91
C SER A 107 -14.46 4.48 -22.77
N GLY A 108 -15.03 4.13 -21.62
CA GLY A 108 -15.63 2.82 -21.37
C GLY A 108 -16.83 2.55 -22.28
N SER A 109 -17.59 3.57 -22.64
CA SER A 109 -18.70 3.46 -23.59
C SER A 109 -18.22 3.19 -25.01
N LEU A 110 -17.14 3.85 -25.46
CA LEU A 110 -16.48 3.58 -26.74
C LEU A 110 -15.95 2.13 -26.79
N ALA A 111 -15.25 1.71 -25.75
CA ALA A 111 -14.71 0.36 -25.63
C ALA A 111 -15.82 -0.71 -25.63
N THR A 112 -16.92 -0.47 -24.91
CA THR A 112 -18.09 -1.36 -24.91
C THR A 112 -18.72 -1.48 -26.30
N GLN A 113 -18.91 -0.36 -27.00
CA GLN A 113 -19.42 -0.38 -28.38
C GLN A 113 -18.52 -1.21 -29.31
N ALA A 114 -17.21 -1.03 -29.21
CA ALA A 114 -16.25 -1.80 -30.01
C ALA A 114 -16.32 -3.31 -29.70
N VAL A 115 -16.40 -3.70 -28.43
CA VAL A 115 -16.56 -5.11 -28.04
C VAL A 115 -17.85 -5.70 -28.59
N LEU A 116 -18.97 -4.97 -28.53
CA LEU A 116 -20.24 -5.43 -29.09
C LEU A 116 -20.17 -5.63 -30.60
N LEU A 117 -19.54 -4.70 -31.33
CA LEU A 117 -19.28 -4.84 -32.76
C LEU A 117 -18.39 -6.05 -33.07
N GLY A 118 -17.32 -6.25 -32.29
CA GLY A 118 -16.39 -7.37 -32.47
C GLY A 118 -17.00 -8.75 -32.18
N ILE A 119 -17.97 -8.83 -31.26
CA ILE A 119 -18.75 -10.05 -31.00
C ILE A 119 -19.75 -10.33 -32.14
N GLY A 120 -20.01 -9.35 -33.01
CA GLY A 120 -20.88 -9.51 -34.17
C GLY A 120 -22.32 -9.07 -33.92
N VAL A 121 -22.58 -8.19 -32.94
CA VAL A 121 -23.89 -7.54 -32.81
C VAL A 121 -24.21 -6.81 -34.12
N GLY A 122 -25.34 -7.16 -34.75
CA GLY A 122 -25.73 -6.65 -36.07
C GLY A 122 -25.26 -7.50 -37.26
N ASN A 123 -24.52 -8.59 -37.05
CA ASN A 123 -24.11 -9.53 -38.10
C ASN A 123 -25.00 -10.78 -38.11
N ALA A 124 -25.71 -11.01 -39.22
CA ALA A 124 -26.61 -12.17 -39.38
C ALA A 124 -25.91 -13.55 -39.29
N LYS A 125 -24.58 -13.60 -39.47
CA LYS A 125 -23.78 -14.82 -39.35
C LYS A 125 -23.24 -15.07 -37.94
N ALA A 126 -23.34 -14.10 -37.04
CA ALA A 126 -22.88 -14.25 -35.66
C ALA A 126 -23.89 -15.07 -34.86
N THR A 127 -23.40 -16.04 -34.08
CA THR A 127 -24.25 -16.87 -33.24
C THR A 127 -24.24 -16.38 -31.79
N VAL A 128 -25.41 -16.43 -31.15
CA VAL A 128 -25.53 -16.15 -29.72
C VAL A 128 -24.64 -17.08 -28.88
N SER A 129 -24.49 -18.34 -29.30
CA SER A 129 -23.62 -19.31 -28.60
C SER A 129 -22.14 -18.93 -28.61
N ALA A 130 -21.61 -18.47 -29.75
CA ALA A 130 -20.22 -18.02 -29.84
C ALA A 130 -19.99 -16.75 -29.01
N ALA A 131 -20.92 -15.79 -29.10
CA ALA A 131 -20.90 -14.59 -28.27
C ALA A 131 -20.88 -14.93 -26.77
N THR A 132 -21.77 -15.80 -26.32
CA THR A 132 -21.84 -16.27 -24.92
C THR A 132 -20.55 -16.97 -24.49
N ALA A 133 -19.96 -17.82 -25.35
CA ALA A 133 -18.69 -18.48 -25.05
C ALA A 133 -17.56 -17.46 -24.84
N THR A 134 -17.47 -16.43 -25.69
CA THR A 134 -16.48 -15.34 -25.51
C THR A 134 -16.68 -14.60 -24.20
N TRP A 135 -17.91 -14.28 -23.81
CA TRP A 135 -18.21 -13.64 -22.53
C TRP A 135 -17.80 -14.51 -21.34
N LEU A 136 -18.14 -15.80 -21.36
CA LEU A 136 -17.79 -16.73 -20.28
C LEU A 136 -16.28 -16.86 -20.10
N VAL A 137 -15.52 -16.98 -21.20
CA VAL A 137 -14.05 -17.04 -21.15
C VAL A 137 -13.48 -15.72 -20.61
N LYS A 138 -13.91 -14.59 -21.17
CA LYS A 138 -13.48 -13.25 -20.75
C LYS A 138 -13.67 -13.03 -19.24
N ASP A 139 -14.86 -13.35 -18.74
CA ASP A 139 -15.22 -13.15 -17.33
C ASP A 139 -14.51 -14.13 -16.41
N SER A 140 -14.36 -15.40 -16.83
CA SER A 140 -13.61 -16.40 -16.06
C SER A 140 -12.15 -15.99 -15.88
N THR A 141 -11.48 -15.55 -16.95
CA THR A 141 -10.09 -15.06 -16.89
C THR A 141 -9.97 -13.84 -15.98
N GLY A 142 -10.90 -12.89 -16.09
CA GLY A 142 -10.95 -11.71 -15.21
C GLY A 142 -11.11 -12.07 -13.74
N MET A 143 -12.06 -12.96 -13.43
CA MET A 143 -12.35 -13.40 -12.07
C MET A 143 -11.19 -14.17 -11.42
N LEU A 144 -10.53 -15.06 -12.16
CA LEU A 144 -9.32 -15.73 -11.65
C LEU A 144 -8.19 -14.73 -11.40
N GLY A 145 -8.01 -13.79 -12.33
CA GLY A 145 -7.02 -12.72 -12.23
C GLY A 145 -7.15 -11.87 -10.98
N ARG A 146 -8.36 -11.37 -10.68
CA ARG A 146 -8.60 -10.59 -9.45
C ARG A 146 -8.29 -11.37 -8.18
N ILE A 147 -8.59 -12.68 -8.13
CA ILE A 147 -8.30 -13.52 -6.95
C ILE A 147 -6.79 -13.65 -6.77
N VAL A 148 -6.07 -13.99 -7.83
CA VAL A 148 -4.60 -14.12 -7.80
C VAL A 148 -3.94 -12.80 -7.44
N PHE A 149 -4.39 -11.69 -8.02
CA PHE A 149 -3.85 -10.37 -7.73
C PHE A 149 -4.12 -9.93 -6.28
N ALA A 150 -5.35 -10.13 -5.78
CA ALA A 150 -5.70 -9.84 -4.40
C ALA A 150 -4.85 -10.66 -3.41
N TRP A 151 -4.62 -11.95 -3.70
CA TRP A 151 -3.72 -12.79 -2.92
C TRP A 151 -2.26 -12.30 -2.95
N TRP A 152 -1.76 -11.92 -4.13
CA TRP A 152 -0.36 -11.56 -4.31
C TRP A 152 0.01 -10.16 -3.80
N LYS A 153 -0.90 -9.18 -3.93
CA LYS A 153 -0.61 -7.76 -3.66
C LYS A 153 -1.54 -7.08 -2.66
N GLY A 154 -2.63 -7.74 -2.24
CA GLY A 154 -3.70 -7.12 -1.46
C GLY A 154 -3.25 -6.40 -0.19
N SER A 155 -2.31 -6.98 0.57
CA SER A 155 -1.80 -6.40 1.82
C SER A 155 -0.93 -5.14 1.67
N LYS A 156 -0.64 -4.71 0.44
CA LYS A 156 0.33 -3.64 0.14
C LYS A 156 -0.27 -2.47 -0.65
N LEU A 157 -1.55 -2.54 -1.01
CA LEU A 157 -2.19 -1.59 -1.92
C LEU A 157 -2.45 -0.24 -1.26
N ASP A 158 -2.74 -0.22 0.04
CA ASP A 158 -3.01 0.98 0.82
C ASP A 158 -1.74 1.78 1.17
N CYS A 159 -0.59 1.10 1.31
CA CYS A 159 0.71 1.69 1.63
C CYS A 159 1.13 2.77 0.61
N ASN A 160 0.86 2.54 -0.68
CA ASN A 160 1.22 3.43 -1.78
C ASN A 160 -0.01 3.86 -2.59
N ALA A 161 -1.09 4.23 -1.91
CA ALA A 161 -2.40 4.45 -2.54
C ALA A 161 -2.39 5.42 -3.74
N LYS A 162 -1.64 6.53 -3.65
CA LYS A 162 -1.50 7.49 -4.77
C LYS A 162 -0.90 6.87 -6.02
N GLN A 163 0.15 6.05 -5.84
CA GLN A 163 0.86 5.43 -6.95
C GLN A 163 0.00 4.32 -7.57
N TRP A 164 -0.66 3.52 -6.73
CA TRP A 164 -1.59 2.49 -7.19
C TRP A 164 -2.79 3.06 -7.94
N ARG A 165 -3.32 4.23 -7.57
CA ARG A 165 -4.36 4.93 -8.35
C ARG A 165 -3.87 5.30 -9.74
N LEU A 166 -2.68 5.89 -9.87
CA LEU A 166 -2.14 6.26 -11.18
C LEU A 166 -1.82 5.04 -12.04
N PHE A 167 -1.26 3.99 -11.44
CA PHE A 167 -1.01 2.72 -12.12
C PHE A 167 -2.32 2.06 -12.59
N ALA A 168 -3.34 1.99 -11.72
CA ALA A 168 -4.61 1.36 -12.04
C ALA A 168 -5.31 2.08 -13.20
N ASP A 169 -5.30 3.40 -13.22
CA ASP A 169 -5.95 4.17 -14.29
C ASP A 169 -5.23 4.02 -15.64
N ILE A 170 -3.89 3.99 -15.65
CA ILE A 170 -3.14 3.70 -16.88
C ILE A 170 -3.42 2.29 -17.38
N LEU A 171 -3.47 1.31 -16.48
CA LEU A 171 -3.82 -0.07 -16.83
C LEU A 171 -5.27 -0.17 -17.36
N ASN A 172 -6.19 0.63 -16.83
CA ASN A 172 -7.56 0.72 -17.31
C ASN A 172 -7.63 1.31 -18.73
N ASP A 173 -6.88 2.38 -18.99
CA ASP A 173 -6.78 2.98 -20.32
C ASP A 173 -6.19 2.00 -21.35
N VAL A 174 -5.14 1.26 -20.98
CA VAL A 174 -4.59 0.18 -21.81
C VAL A 174 -5.64 -0.90 -22.09
N ALA A 175 -6.42 -1.30 -21.09
CA ALA A 175 -7.47 -2.30 -21.26
C ALA A 175 -8.58 -1.80 -22.21
N MET A 176 -9.06 -0.57 -22.03
CA MET A 176 -10.04 0.04 -22.93
C MET A 176 -9.50 0.17 -24.36
N PHE A 177 -8.22 0.52 -24.52
CA PHE A 177 -7.57 0.55 -25.83
C PHE A 177 -7.56 -0.83 -26.50
N LEU A 178 -7.20 -1.89 -25.76
CA LEU A 178 -7.25 -3.27 -26.28
C LEU A 178 -8.66 -3.65 -26.75
N GLU A 179 -9.70 -3.25 -26.03
CA GLU A 179 -11.10 -3.47 -26.44
C GLU A 179 -11.50 -2.71 -27.70
N ILE A 180 -11.07 -1.44 -27.83
CA ILE A 180 -11.33 -0.63 -29.03
C ILE A 180 -10.61 -1.22 -30.25
N MET A 181 -9.40 -1.77 -30.07
CA MET A 181 -8.62 -2.39 -31.14
C MET A 181 -9.04 -3.84 -31.44
N ALA A 182 -9.70 -4.53 -30.52
CA ALA A 182 -10.03 -5.95 -30.66
C ALA A 182 -10.76 -6.31 -31.97
N PRO A 183 -11.75 -5.53 -32.45
CA PRO A 183 -12.44 -5.83 -33.72
C PRO A 183 -11.54 -5.81 -34.95
N VAL A 184 -10.38 -5.13 -34.90
CA VAL A 184 -9.39 -5.08 -36.00
C VAL A 184 -8.69 -6.42 -36.20
N TYR A 185 -8.62 -7.25 -35.15
CA TYR A 185 -7.95 -8.55 -35.16
C TYR A 185 -8.90 -9.70 -34.77
N PRO A 186 -9.87 -10.08 -35.63
CA PRO A 186 -10.91 -11.07 -35.29
C PRO A 186 -10.37 -12.43 -34.82
N ILE A 187 -9.23 -12.86 -35.37
CA ILE A 187 -8.59 -14.15 -35.03
C ILE A 187 -8.20 -14.22 -33.55
N CYS A 188 -7.76 -13.10 -32.98
CA CYS A 188 -7.32 -12.99 -31.59
C CYS A 188 -8.35 -12.28 -30.70
N PHE A 189 -9.59 -12.09 -31.18
CA PHE A 189 -10.59 -11.27 -30.51
C PHE A 189 -10.84 -11.71 -29.06
N THR A 190 -11.22 -12.98 -28.87
CA THR A 190 -11.51 -13.55 -27.54
C THR A 190 -10.32 -13.42 -26.59
N MET A 191 -9.09 -13.65 -27.09
CA MET A 191 -7.89 -13.53 -26.27
C MET A 191 -7.65 -12.08 -25.85
N THR A 192 -7.80 -11.14 -26.79
CA THR A 192 -7.61 -9.69 -26.57
C THR A 192 -8.60 -9.15 -25.54
N VAL A 193 -9.89 -9.43 -25.70
CA VAL A 193 -10.91 -8.97 -24.74
C VAL A 193 -10.78 -9.65 -23.38
N SER A 194 -10.30 -10.89 -23.32
CA SER A 194 -10.00 -11.60 -22.06
C SER A 194 -8.81 -10.97 -21.33
N THR A 195 -7.74 -10.60 -22.04
CA THR A 195 -6.60 -9.86 -21.48
C THR A 195 -7.02 -8.47 -21.00
N SER A 196 -7.86 -7.75 -21.75
CA SER A 196 -8.45 -6.49 -21.29
C SER A 196 -9.24 -6.67 -19.99
N ASN A 197 -10.13 -7.66 -19.93
CA ASN A 197 -10.98 -7.88 -18.76
C ASN A 197 -10.17 -8.32 -17.53
N LEU A 198 -9.09 -9.09 -17.73
CA LEU A 198 -8.09 -9.37 -16.70
C LEU A 198 -7.48 -8.08 -16.15
N ALA A 199 -7.02 -7.18 -17.02
CA ALA A 199 -6.48 -5.90 -16.62
C ALA A 199 -7.52 -5.07 -15.83
N LYS A 200 -8.76 -4.94 -16.33
CA LYS A 200 -9.85 -4.23 -15.62
C LYS A 200 -10.19 -4.83 -14.25
N CYS A 201 -10.12 -6.16 -14.13
CA CYS A 201 -10.32 -6.84 -12.85
C CYS A 201 -9.20 -6.55 -11.85
N ILE A 202 -7.94 -6.45 -12.31
CA ILE A 202 -6.81 -5.98 -11.48
C ILE A 202 -7.02 -4.52 -11.05
N VAL A 203 -7.42 -3.66 -11.99
CA VAL A 203 -7.77 -2.25 -11.73
C VAL A 203 -8.86 -2.14 -10.67
N SER A 204 -9.91 -2.95 -10.75
CA SER A 204 -11.00 -2.95 -9.77
C SER A 204 -10.52 -3.27 -8.35
N VAL A 205 -9.60 -4.22 -8.18
CA VAL A 205 -9.03 -4.55 -6.86
C VAL A 205 -8.14 -3.40 -6.34
N ALA A 206 -7.25 -2.87 -7.18
CA ALA A 206 -6.39 -1.75 -6.81
C ALA A 206 -7.20 -0.47 -6.50
N GLY A 207 -8.16 -0.13 -7.35
CA GLY A 207 -9.07 1.00 -7.17
C GLY A 207 -9.89 0.88 -5.89
N GLY A 208 -10.47 -0.29 -5.61
CA GLY A 208 -11.22 -0.53 -4.38
C GLY A 208 -10.38 -0.38 -3.11
N ALA A 209 -9.19 -0.98 -3.09
CA ALA A 209 -8.29 -0.90 -1.94
C ALA A 209 -7.76 0.53 -1.69
N THR A 210 -7.35 1.23 -2.75
CA THR A 210 -6.87 2.61 -2.64
C THR A 210 -7.98 3.58 -2.26
N ARG A 211 -9.19 3.41 -2.81
CA ARG A 211 -10.38 4.17 -2.40
C ARG A 211 -10.66 3.99 -0.91
N ALA A 212 -10.63 2.76 -0.40
CA ALA A 212 -10.80 2.52 1.04
C ALA A 212 -9.74 3.26 1.88
N ALA A 213 -8.47 3.23 1.47
CA ALA A 213 -7.39 3.96 2.14
C ALA A 213 -7.60 5.49 2.11
N LEU A 214 -8.09 6.03 1.00
CA LEU A 214 -8.44 7.46 0.87
C LEU A 214 -9.62 7.83 1.77
N THR A 215 -10.67 7.02 1.83
CA THR A 215 -11.82 7.25 2.72
C THR A 215 -11.38 7.30 4.18
N VAL A 216 -10.46 6.42 4.59
CA VAL A 216 -9.86 6.42 5.94
C VAL A 216 -9.10 7.72 6.20
N HIS A 217 -8.31 8.19 5.24
CA HIS A 217 -7.55 9.45 5.33
C HIS A 217 -8.48 10.67 5.40
N GLN A 218 -9.54 10.65 4.62
CA GLN A 218 -10.48 11.76 4.49
C GLN A 218 -11.42 11.87 5.69
N ALA A 219 -11.77 10.77 6.37
CA ALA A 219 -12.63 10.82 7.55
C ALA A 219 -11.93 11.46 8.76
N ARG A 220 -12.49 12.56 9.30
CA ARG A 220 -11.93 13.28 10.46
C ARG A 220 -12.74 13.15 11.74
N ARG A 221 -13.96 12.62 11.67
CA ARG A 221 -14.86 12.45 12.83
C ARG A 221 -15.37 11.01 12.99
N ASN A 222 -14.51 10.03 12.73
CA ASN A 222 -14.90 8.61 12.66
C ASN A 222 -16.09 8.36 11.71
N ASN A 223 -16.19 9.17 10.66
CA ASN A 223 -17.32 9.24 9.72
C ASN A 223 -17.01 8.53 8.39
N MET A 224 -16.19 7.47 8.40
CA MET A 224 -15.76 6.76 7.20
C MET A 224 -16.93 6.27 6.34
N ALA A 225 -17.99 5.75 6.97
CA ALA A 225 -19.17 5.28 6.26
C ALA A 225 -19.89 6.40 5.50
N ASP A 226 -20.00 7.58 6.11
CA ASP A 226 -20.61 8.75 5.47
C ASP A 226 -19.74 9.25 4.31
N VAL A 227 -18.42 9.41 4.52
CA VAL A 227 -17.47 9.77 3.45
C VAL A 227 -17.58 8.82 2.27
N SER A 228 -17.60 7.50 2.52
CA SER A 228 -17.73 6.46 1.48
C SER A 228 -19.06 6.55 0.73
N ALA A 229 -20.18 6.76 1.45
CA ALA A 229 -21.50 6.88 0.85
C ALA A 229 -21.63 8.13 -0.04
N LYS A 230 -21.02 9.24 0.38
CA LYS A 230 -21.00 10.50 -0.35
C LYS A 230 -20.13 10.45 -1.60
N ASP A 231 -18.93 9.89 -1.48
CA ASP A 231 -18.05 9.55 -2.58
C ASP A 231 -18.77 8.68 -3.63
N SER A 232 -19.41 7.59 -3.18
CA SER A 232 -20.21 6.72 -4.05
C SER A 232 -21.37 7.45 -4.76
N SER A 233 -22.00 8.42 -4.10
CA SER A 233 -23.10 9.21 -4.67
C SER A 233 -22.59 10.20 -5.74
N GLN A 234 -21.43 10.82 -5.50
CA GLN A 234 -20.77 11.70 -6.47
C GLN A 234 -20.36 10.92 -7.72
N GLU A 235 -19.70 9.76 -7.54
CA GLU A 235 -19.32 8.87 -8.63
C GLU A 235 -20.54 8.43 -9.45
N THR A 236 -21.66 8.09 -8.79
CA THR A 236 -22.91 7.70 -9.46
C THR A 236 -23.48 8.83 -10.32
N LEU A 237 -23.50 10.07 -9.81
CA LEU A 237 -23.97 11.23 -10.56
C LEU A 237 -23.11 11.47 -11.81
N VAL A 238 -21.79 11.40 -11.65
CA VAL A 238 -20.83 11.58 -12.74
C VAL A 238 -21.01 10.50 -13.81
N ASN A 239 -21.16 9.24 -13.40
CA ASN A 239 -21.42 8.14 -14.32
C ASN A 239 -22.76 8.30 -15.06
N LEU A 240 -23.82 8.78 -14.39
CA LEU A 240 -25.08 9.09 -15.03
C LEU A 240 -24.92 10.17 -16.11
N ALA A 241 -24.18 11.24 -15.82
CA ALA A 241 -23.87 12.27 -16.79
C ALA A 241 -23.05 11.71 -17.97
N GLY A 242 -22.06 10.86 -17.69
CA GLY A 242 -21.28 10.14 -18.69
C GLY A 242 -22.16 9.30 -19.62
N LEU A 243 -23.10 8.52 -19.07
CA LEU A 243 -24.04 7.72 -19.84
C LEU A 243 -24.92 8.58 -20.78
N LEU A 244 -25.44 9.70 -20.30
CA LEU A 244 -26.25 10.62 -21.10
C LEU A 244 -25.45 11.22 -22.26
N VAL A 245 -24.21 11.61 -22.01
CA VAL A 245 -23.31 12.13 -23.06
C VAL A 245 -22.93 11.03 -24.04
N SER A 246 -22.62 9.82 -23.56
CA SER A 246 -22.35 8.66 -24.41
C SER A 246 -23.50 8.33 -25.33
N LEU A 247 -24.75 8.42 -24.87
CA LEU A 247 -25.93 8.17 -25.70
C LEU A 247 -25.99 9.09 -26.93
N LEU A 248 -25.56 10.34 -26.77
CA LEU A 248 -25.51 11.33 -27.86
C LEU A 248 -24.24 11.17 -28.70
N MET A 249 -23.12 10.82 -28.08
CA MET A 249 -21.81 10.71 -28.72
C MET A 249 -21.68 9.45 -29.59
N LEU A 250 -22.12 8.29 -29.11
CA LEU A 250 -21.89 6.98 -29.76
C LEU A 250 -22.43 6.90 -31.20
N PRO A 251 -23.64 7.41 -31.53
CA PRO A 251 -24.12 7.43 -32.91
C PRO A 251 -23.25 8.28 -33.85
N LEU A 252 -22.66 9.37 -33.34
CA LEU A 252 -21.83 10.29 -34.13
C LEU A 252 -20.46 9.68 -34.45
N VAL A 253 -19.92 8.84 -33.56
CA VAL A 253 -18.60 8.20 -33.74
C VAL A 253 -18.68 6.83 -34.42
N SER A 254 -19.84 6.15 -34.38
CA SER A 254 -20.01 4.76 -34.83
C SER A 254 -19.61 4.52 -36.29
N GLY A 255 -19.73 5.53 -37.15
CA GLY A 255 -19.41 5.43 -38.58
C GLY A 255 -17.96 5.79 -38.93
N CYS A 256 -17.15 6.25 -37.97
CA CYS A 256 -15.83 6.80 -38.22
C CYS A 256 -14.81 6.29 -37.18
N PRO A 257 -14.17 5.13 -37.41
CA PRO A 257 -13.23 4.53 -36.46
C PRO A 257 -12.07 5.45 -36.07
N GLY A 258 -11.55 6.24 -37.01
CA GLY A 258 -10.50 7.23 -36.74
C GLY A 258 -10.95 8.36 -35.81
N PHE A 259 -12.21 8.81 -35.94
CA PHE A 259 -12.78 9.83 -35.04
C PHE A 259 -13.03 9.26 -33.64
N SER A 260 -13.59 8.04 -33.56
CA SER A 260 -13.73 7.29 -32.29
C SER A 260 -12.39 7.15 -31.56
N LEU A 261 -11.33 6.77 -32.28
CA LEU A 261 -9.99 6.63 -31.71
C LEU A 261 -9.40 7.98 -31.28
N GLY A 262 -9.62 9.04 -32.06
CA GLY A 262 -9.24 10.41 -31.68
C GLY A 262 -9.94 10.87 -30.39
N CYS A 263 -11.24 10.62 -30.27
CA CYS A 263 -12.01 10.88 -29.04
C CYS A 263 -11.44 10.09 -27.86
N PHE A 264 -11.15 8.80 -28.05
CA PHE A 264 -10.55 7.97 -27.01
C PHE A 264 -9.21 8.53 -26.52
N PHE A 265 -8.28 8.88 -27.42
CA PHE A 265 -6.99 9.44 -27.00
C PHE A 265 -7.12 10.79 -26.28
N PHE A 266 -8.04 11.64 -26.71
CA PHE A 266 -8.35 12.89 -26.00
C PHE A 266 -8.89 12.62 -24.59
N LEU A 267 -9.85 11.71 -24.46
CA LEU A 267 -10.44 11.32 -23.19
C LEU A 267 -9.41 10.66 -22.27
N THR A 268 -8.52 9.81 -22.79
CA THR A 268 -7.41 9.21 -22.04
C THR A 268 -6.43 10.28 -21.55
N ALA A 269 -6.07 11.26 -22.37
CA ALA A 269 -5.22 12.36 -21.92
C ALA A 269 -5.87 13.18 -20.79
N LEU A 270 -7.18 13.47 -20.92
CA LEU A 270 -7.96 14.12 -19.87
C LEU A 270 -8.04 13.28 -18.59
N HIS A 271 -8.29 11.97 -18.74
CA HIS A 271 -8.39 10.98 -17.67
C HIS A 271 -7.10 10.94 -16.82
N ILE A 272 -5.96 10.72 -17.47
CA ILE A 272 -4.65 10.67 -16.79
C ILE A 272 -4.27 12.01 -16.17
N TYR A 273 -4.53 13.12 -16.87
CA TYR A 273 -4.28 14.45 -16.32
C TYR A 273 -5.14 14.71 -15.07
N ALA A 274 -6.43 14.39 -15.12
CA ALA A 274 -7.34 14.56 -14.00
C ALA A 274 -6.92 13.69 -12.81
N ASN A 275 -6.58 12.42 -13.02
CA ASN A 275 -6.06 11.57 -11.95
C ASN A 275 -4.77 12.13 -11.35
N TYR A 276 -3.81 12.57 -12.18
CA TYR A 276 -2.58 13.21 -11.71
C TYR A 276 -2.88 14.41 -10.78
N ARG A 277 -3.83 15.26 -11.17
CA ARG A 277 -4.26 16.41 -10.37
C ARG A 277 -4.96 15.98 -9.07
N ALA A 278 -5.80 14.94 -9.12
CA ALA A 278 -6.46 14.37 -7.95
C ALA A 278 -5.46 13.81 -6.94
N VAL A 279 -4.54 12.93 -7.37
CA VAL A 279 -3.55 12.34 -6.44
C VAL A 279 -2.55 13.37 -5.92
N ARG A 280 -2.28 14.44 -6.68
CA ARG A 280 -1.46 15.58 -6.23
C ARG A 280 -2.17 16.45 -5.20
N SER A 281 -3.50 16.52 -5.18
CA SER A 281 -4.21 17.29 -4.16
C SER A 281 -4.25 16.59 -2.81
N LEU A 282 -4.13 15.25 -2.78
CA LEU A 282 -4.12 14.46 -1.55
C LEU A 282 -2.88 14.72 -0.70
N VAL A 283 -3.03 15.28 0.49
CA VAL A 283 -1.95 15.54 1.44
C VAL A 283 -2.04 14.49 2.56
N MET A 284 -1.42 13.33 2.33
CA MET A 284 -1.40 12.22 3.28
C MET A 284 -0.49 12.54 4.47
N GLU A 285 -1.04 12.53 5.68
CA GLU A 285 -0.32 12.84 6.94
C GLU A 285 0.41 11.61 7.53
N THR A 286 0.26 10.44 6.92
CA THR A 286 0.92 9.19 7.35
C THR A 286 2.14 8.91 6.49
N LEU A 287 3.19 8.36 7.11
CA LEU A 287 4.43 8.01 6.43
C LEU A 287 4.32 6.62 5.80
N ASN A 288 4.49 6.53 4.49
CA ASN A 288 4.91 5.31 3.81
C ASN A 288 6.43 5.34 3.60
N GLU A 289 7.00 4.30 2.99
CA GLU A 289 8.46 4.22 2.81
C GLU A 289 9.00 5.38 1.95
N GLY A 290 8.29 5.74 0.87
CA GLY A 290 8.68 6.83 -0.04
C GLY A 290 8.69 8.21 0.65
N ARG A 291 7.63 8.55 1.39
CA ARG A 291 7.54 9.79 2.17
C ARG A 291 8.57 9.82 3.28
N LEU A 292 8.74 8.71 4.02
CA LEU A 292 9.75 8.63 5.07
C LEU A 292 11.16 8.85 4.51
N ARG A 293 11.50 8.21 3.39
CA ARG A 293 12.79 8.41 2.71
C ARG A 293 13.01 9.85 2.27
N LEU A 294 11.99 10.47 1.68
CA LEU A 294 12.04 11.87 1.24
C LEU A 294 12.27 12.82 2.42
N VAL A 295 11.48 12.68 3.47
CA VAL A 295 11.53 13.53 4.67
C VAL A 295 12.84 13.31 5.43
N LEU A 296 13.27 12.06 5.60
CA LEU A 296 14.55 11.72 6.23
C LEU A 296 15.73 12.27 5.43
N LYS A 297 15.72 12.13 4.10
CA LYS A 297 16.77 12.71 3.26
C LYS A 297 16.86 14.22 3.44
N HIS A 298 15.73 14.93 3.46
CA HIS A 298 15.73 16.37 3.68
C HIS A 298 16.28 16.74 5.08
N TYR A 299 15.84 16.01 6.11
CA TYR A 299 16.32 16.20 7.48
C TYR A 299 17.82 15.98 7.63
N LEU A 300 18.37 14.90 7.05
CA LEU A 300 19.80 14.62 7.08
C LEU A 300 20.62 15.69 6.35
N GLN A 301 20.06 16.34 5.34
CA GLN A 301 20.76 17.35 4.53
C GLN A 301 20.64 18.78 5.07
N ARG A 302 19.52 19.11 5.72
CA ARG A 302 19.17 20.49 6.11
C ARG A 302 18.94 20.67 7.60
N GLY A 303 18.79 19.59 8.36
CA GLY A 303 18.40 19.62 9.77
C GLY A 303 16.92 19.92 10.01
N GLU A 304 16.12 20.06 8.94
CA GLU A 304 14.71 20.44 9.00
C GLU A 304 13.82 19.29 8.49
N VAL A 305 12.63 19.16 9.07
CA VAL A 305 11.64 18.16 8.65
C VAL A 305 10.62 18.83 7.74
N LEU A 306 10.42 18.28 6.54
CA LEU A 306 9.38 18.76 5.62
C LEU A 306 7.99 18.51 6.20
N ASP A 307 7.11 19.49 6.12
CA ASP A 307 5.69 19.30 6.42
C ASP A 307 4.99 18.43 5.34
N PRO A 308 3.83 17.83 5.65
CA PRO A 308 3.09 16.99 4.70
C PRO A 308 2.79 17.66 3.36
N THR A 309 2.55 18.98 3.34
CA THR A 309 2.22 19.71 2.10
C THR A 309 3.45 19.89 1.23
N ALA A 310 4.59 20.27 1.81
CA ALA A 310 5.85 20.36 1.08
C ALA A 310 6.29 18.98 0.57
N ALA A 311 6.22 17.95 1.42
CA ALA A 311 6.55 16.58 1.04
C ALA A 311 5.64 16.06 -0.09
N ASN A 312 4.34 16.35 -0.06
CA ASN A 312 3.39 15.94 -1.11
C ASN A 312 3.77 16.50 -2.50
N ARG A 313 4.28 17.74 -2.57
CA ARG A 313 4.73 18.34 -3.85
C ARG A 313 5.94 17.61 -4.44
N MET A 314 6.78 17.06 -3.58
CA MET A 314 8.02 16.36 -3.95
C MET A 314 7.83 14.84 -4.05
N GLU A 315 6.74 14.28 -3.52
CA GLU A 315 6.47 12.84 -3.52
C GLU A 315 6.46 12.30 -4.97
N PRO A 316 7.23 11.26 -5.28
CA PRO A 316 7.16 10.61 -6.58
C PRO A 316 5.87 9.78 -6.68
N LEU A 317 5.11 10.00 -7.76
CA LEU A 317 3.81 9.35 -7.99
C LEU A 317 3.88 8.07 -8.81
N TRP A 318 5.06 7.73 -9.36
CA TRP A 318 5.22 6.56 -10.21
C TRP A 318 5.94 5.42 -9.49
N THR A 319 5.43 4.19 -9.69
CA THR A 319 6.09 2.96 -9.27
C THR A 319 7.20 2.60 -10.28
N GLY A 320 8.46 2.96 -10.03
CA GLY A 320 9.57 2.33 -10.76
C GLY A 320 10.87 3.13 -10.96
N PHE A 321 11.98 2.39 -10.89
CA PHE A 321 13.39 2.69 -11.19
C PHE A 321 14.18 3.63 -10.29
N TRP A 322 13.80 3.78 -9.01
CA TRP A 322 14.73 4.39 -8.06
C TRP A 322 15.63 3.31 -7.47
N PRO A 323 16.97 3.38 -7.63
CA PRO A 323 17.92 2.51 -6.94
C PRO A 323 17.90 2.88 -5.47
N ALA A 324 16.91 2.35 -4.76
CA ALA A 324 16.71 2.52 -3.34
C ALA A 324 16.88 1.15 -2.67
N PRO A 325 17.50 1.08 -1.48
CA PRO A 325 17.50 -0.15 -0.71
C PRO A 325 16.07 -0.64 -0.53
N SER A 326 15.87 -1.94 -0.77
CA SER A 326 14.61 -2.60 -0.42
C SER A 326 14.57 -2.75 1.10
N LEU A 327 13.60 -2.12 1.74
CA LEU A 327 13.37 -2.21 3.18
C LEU A 327 12.25 -3.22 3.42
N SER A 328 12.55 -4.31 4.12
CA SER A 328 11.56 -5.32 4.51
C SER A 328 11.38 -5.29 6.02
N LEU A 329 10.19 -4.90 6.49
CA LEU A 329 9.85 -4.82 7.91
C LEU A 329 9.00 -6.02 8.34
N GLY A 330 9.26 -6.55 9.54
CA GLY A 330 8.49 -7.67 10.08
C GLY A 330 8.80 -8.99 9.38
N VAL A 331 10.07 -9.25 9.05
CA VAL A 331 10.49 -10.52 8.46
C VAL A 331 10.71 -11.59 9.55
N PRO A 332 10.68 -12.90 9.22
CA PRO A 332 10.95 -13.93 10.21
C PRO A 332 12.41 -13.90 10.69
N LEU A 333 12.63 -14.26 11.95
CA LEU A 333 13.95 -14.18 12.59
C LEU A 333 14.95 -15.18 11.98
N HIS A 334 14.48 -16.37 11.59
CA HIS A 334 15.34 -17.38 10.96
C HIS A 334 15.96 -16.94 9.63
N ARG A 335 15.45 -15.89 8.97
CA ARG A 335 16.06 -15.33 7.75
C ARG A 335 17.25 -14.42 8.04
N LEU A 336 17.30 -13.81 9.22
CA LEU A 336 18.38 -12.92 9.62
C LEU A 336 19.52 -13.67 10.30
N VAL A 337 19.20 -14.76 11.00
CA VAL A 337 20.11 -15.36 11.97
C VAL A 337 20.13 -16.88 11.81
N SER A 338 21.33 -17.41 11.64
CA SER A 338 21.59 -18.84 11.44
C SER A 338 22.34 -19.48 12.61
N SER A 339 23.05 -18.68 13.41
CA SER A 339 23.83 -19.14 14.56
C SER A 339 23.56 -18.33 15.82
N VAL A 340 23.87 -18.91 16.98
CA VAL A 340 23.77 -18.23 18.28
C VAL A 340 24.71 -17.03 18.34
N PHE A 341 25.88 -17.13 17.69
CA PHE A 341 26.85 -16.04 17.61
C PHE A 341 26.28 -14.83 16.86
N GLU A 342 25.67 -15.03 15.69
CA GLU A 342 25.03 -13.95 14.93
C GLU A 342 23.89 -13.30 15.75
N LEU A 343 23.09 -14.10 16.47
CA LEU A 343 22.04 -13.59 17.33
C LEU A 343 22.62 -12.68 18.42
N GLN A 344 23.68 -13.15 19.08
CA GLN A 344 24.36 -12.39 20.12
C GLN A 344 24.94 -11.10 19.58
N GLN A 345 25.56 -11.10 18.39
CA GLN A 345 26.13 -9.89 17.78
C GLN A 345 25.09 -8.83 17.42
N LEU A 346 23.87 -9.24 17.04
CA LEU A 346 22.76 -8.34 16.74
C LEU A 346 22.09 -7.80 18.00
N VAL A 347 22.07 -8.56 19.09
CA VAL A 347 21.47 -8.17 20.37
C VAL A 347 22.46 -7.33 21.21
N GLU A 348 23.75 -7.61 21.11
CA GLU A 348 24.78 -6.93 21.89
C GLU A 348 24.87 -5.44 21.52
N GLY A 349 24.60 -4.59 22.51
CA GLY A 349 24.56 -3.13 22.33
C GLY A 349 23.28 -2.61 21.67
N HIS A 350 22.25 -3.45 21.49
CA HIS A 350 20.96 -3.05 20.92
C HIS A 350 19.79 -3.45 21.83
N GLN A 351 19.24 -2.49 22.57
CA GLN A 351 18.12 -2.74 23.51
C GLN A 351 16.74 -2.40 22.93
N GLU A 352 16.66 -2.09 21.64
CA GLU A 352 15.38 -1.75 21.01
C GLU A 352 14.54 -2.99 20.68
N PRO A 353 13.20 -2.85 20.57
CA PRO A 353 12.31 -3.96 20.21
C PRO A 353 12.34 -4.30 18.71
N TYR A 354 13.51 -4.29 18.08
CA TYR A 354 13.72 -4.78 16.71
C TYR A 354 15.16 -5.26 16.53
N LEU A 355 15.42 -6.08 15.52
CA LEU A 355 16.75 -6.44 15.04
C LEU A 355 16.83 -6.12 13.55
N LEU A 356 18.01 -5.77 13.06
CA LEU A 356 18.20 -5.36 11.68
C LEU A 356 19.45 -6.03 11.10
N CYS A 357 19.34 -6.55 9.89
CA CYS A 357 20.46 -7.02 9.10
C CYS A 357 20.51 -6.25 7.77
N TRP A 358 21.72 -5.92 7.32
CA TRP A 358 21.95 -5.25 6.06
C TRP A 358 22.73 -6.13 5.09
N ASP A 359 22.05 -6.60 4.04
CA ASP A 359 22.70 -7.27 2.92
C ASP A 359 23.16 -6.22 1.90
N GLN A 360 24.45 -5.89 1.97
CA GLN A 360 25.08 -4.93 1.06
C GLN A 360 25.08 -5.41 -0.39
N SER A 361 25.13 -6.72 -0.63
CA SER A 361 25.22 -7.28 -1.99
C SER A 361 23.91 -7.14 -2.76
N ARG A 362 22.79 -7.29 -2.04
CA ARG A 362 21.44 -7.14 -2.59
C ARG A 362 20.85 -5.75 -2.37
N ASN A 363 21.59 -4.87 -1.70
CA ASN A 363 21.11 -3.59 -1.20
C ASN A 363 19.74 -3.72 -0.50
N GLN A 364 19.67 -4.67 0.43
CA GLN A 364 18.43 -5.01 1.13
C GLN A 364 18.64 -4.88 2.63
N VAL A 365 17.71 -4.20 3.28
CA VAL A 365 17.64 -4.12 4.73
C VAL A 365 16.45 -4.94 5.21
N GLN A 366 16.71 -5.88 6.11
CA GLN A 366 15.70 -6.74 6.69
C GLN A 366 15.58 -6.46 8.18
N VAL A 367 14.35 -6.26 8.64
CA VAL A 367 14.05 -5.91 10.03
C VAL A 367 13.12 -6.94 10.64
N VAL A 368 13.55 -7.54 11.73
CA VAL A 368 12.73 -8.37 12.61
C VAL A 368 12.16 -7.48 13.70
N LEU A 369 10.86 -7.58 13.95
CA LEU A 369 10.19 -6.78 14.98
C LEU A 369 9.89 -7.64 16.21
N ASN A 370 10.10 -7.07 17.39
CA ASN A 370 9.70 -7.72 18.64
C ASN A 370 8.17 -7.74 18.78
N GLN A 371 7.62 -8.71 19.53
CA GLN A 371 6.18 -8.76 19.82
C GLN A 371 5.64 -7.49 20.52
N LYS A 372 6.49 -6.75 21.22
CA LYS A 372 6.15 -5.47 21.87
C LYS A 372 6.34 -4.24 20.96
N ALA A 373 6.75 -4.41 19.70
CA ALA A 373 7.03 -3.30 18.80
C ALA A 373 5.74 -2.53 18.43
N GLY A 374 5.63 -1.29 18.91
CA GLY A 374 4.56 -0.36 18.54
C GLY A 374 4.90 0.47 17.28
N PRO A 375 3.98 1.35 16.84
CA PRO A 375 4.16 2.18 15.64
C PRO A 375 5.44 3.02 15.66
N LYS A 376 5.79 3.59 16.83
CA LYS A 376 7.04 4.35 17.02
C LYS A 376 8.29 3.49 16.82
N THR A 377 8.28 2.23 17.29
CA THR A 377 9.37 1.28 17.10
C THR A 377 9.53 0.92 15.63
N VAL A 378 8.41 0.66 14.93
CA VAL A 378 8.42 0.40 13.49
C VAL A 378 9.00 1.58 12.73
N LEU A 379 8.56 2.80 13.05
CA LEU A 379 9.08 4.03 12.43
C LEU A 379 10.59 4.20 12.69
N ARG A 380 11.05 3.91 13.92
CA ARG A 380 12.46 3.93 14.28
C ARG A 380 13.27 2.91 13.48
N ALA A 381 12.79 1.68 13.38
CA ALA A 381 13.45 0.61 12.64
C ALA A 381 13.51 0.91 11.13
N ALA A 382 12.43 1.46 10.56
CA ALA A 382 12.40 1.90 9.18
C ALA A 382 13.39 3.05 8.92
N THR A 383 13.45 4.02 9.84
CA THR A 383 14.43 5.12 9.78
C THR A 383 15.86 4.59 9.83
N HIS A 384 16.14 3.64 10.72
CA HIS A 384 17.44 2.97 10.81
C HIS A 384 17.83 2.32 9.47
N GLY A 385 16.93 1.54 8.87
CA GLY A 385 17.20 0.89 7.59
C GLY A 385 17.42 1.87 6.43
N LEU A 386 16.66 2.97 6.40
CA LEU A 386 16.85 4.00 5.38
C LEU A 386 18.14 4.79 5.56
N MET A 387 18.62 4.99 6.80
CA MET A 387 19.92 5.60 7.09
C MET A 387 21.07 4.74 6.55
N LEU A 388 21.02 3.42 6.73
CA LEU A 388 22.01 2.50 6.14
C LEU A 388 22.05 2.61 4.61
N GLY A 389 20.88 2.75 4.00
CA GLY A 389 20.73 3.10 2.60
C GLY A 389 21.45 4.40 2.19
N ALA A 390 21.34 5.43 3.02
CA ALA A 390 21.93 6.74 2.76
C ALA A 390 23.46 6.72 2.83
N LEU A 391 24.07 5.78 3.56
CA LEU A 391 25.52 5.57 3.59
C LEU A 391 26.06 5.14 2.22
N GLN A 392 25.28 4.41 1.41
CA GLN A 392 25.68 4.03 0.05
C GLN A 392 25.56 5.18 -0.95
N GLY A 393 24.63 6.12 -0.75
CA GLY A 393 24.44 7.26 -1.65
C GLY A 393 25.52 8.34 -1.52
N ASP A 394 25.59 9.25 -2.50
CA ASP A 394 26.55 10.36 -2.54
C ASP A 394 25.98 11.70 -2.01
N GLY A 395 24.78 11.69 -1.42
CA GLY A 395 24.16 12.91 -0.91
C GLY A 395 24.83 13.42 0.37
N PRO A 396 24.75 14.73 0.68
CA PRO A 396 25.30 15.25 1.93
C PRO A 396 24.64 14.58 3.15
N LEU A 397 25.45 14.30 4.18
CA LEU A 397 25.01 13.76 5.47
C LEU A 397 25.54 14.60 6.64
N PRO A 398 24.95 14.48 7.84
CA PRO A 398 25.54 14.99 9.07
C PRO A 398 26.94 14.39 9.30
N ALA A 399 27.81 15.13 10.00
CA ALA A 399 29.21 14.76 10.20
C ALA A 399 29.37 13.34 10.75
N GLU A 400 28.52 12.94 11.69
CA GLU A 400 28.54 11.62 12.32
C GLU A 400 28.25 10.49 11.32
N LEU A 401 27.35 10.70 10.36
CA LEU A 401 27.04 9.72 9.32
C LEU A 401 28.03 9.77 8.16
N GLU A 402 28.63 10.93 7.88
CA GLU A 402 29.67 11.06 6.86
C GLU A 402 30.95 10.31 7.27
N GLU A 403 31.31 10.37 8.56
CA GLU A 403 32.39 9.57 9.11
C GLU A 403 32.12 8.07 8.94
N LEU A 404 30.91 7.61 9.27
CA LEU A 404 30.50 6.22 9.04
C LEU A 404 30.52 5.84 7.56
N ARG A 405 30.04 6.71 6.67
CA ARG A 405 30.09 6.48 5.22
C ARG A 405 31.53 6.27 4.76
N ASN A 406 32.44 7.14 5.19
CA ASN A 406 33.85 7.04 4.80
C ASN A 406 34.47 5.73 5.30
N GLN A 407 34.13 5.29 6.51
CA GLN A 407 34.56 3.99 7.02
C GLN A 407 33.98 2.80 6.23
N VAL A 408 32.70 2.86 5.85
CA VAL A 408 32.03 1.84 5.02
C VAL A 408 32.64 1.76 3.62
N ARG A 409 33.05 2.90 3.04
CA ARG A 409 33.67 2.97 1.71
C ARG A 409 35.16 2.62 1.70
N ALA A 410 35.89 2.95 2.76
CA ALA A 410 37.35 2.79 2.82
C ALA A 410 37.81 1.43 3.37
N GLY A 411 36.97 0.72 4.12
CA GLY A 411 37.36 -0.51 4.80
C GLY A 411 37.29 -1.78 3.92
N PRO A 412 38.04 -2.86 4.25
CA PRO A 412 37.63 -4.21 3.87
C PRO A 412 36.19 -4.42 4.38
N LYS A 413 35.38 -5.28 3.74
CA LYS A 413 33.97 -5.54 4.12
C LYS A 413 33.86 -5.78 5.63
N LYS A 414 33.62 -4.72 6.42
CA LYS A 414 33.29 -4.83 7.84
C LYS A 414 32.05 -5.68 7.92
N GLU A 415 32.00 -6.56 8.90
CA GLU A 415 30.83 -7.39 9.12
C GLU A 415 29.59 -6.50 9.30
N SER A 416 28.49 -6.86 8.64
CA SER A 416 27.30 -6.01 8.51
C SER A 416 26.78 -5.49 9.87
N TRP A 417 26.85 -6.33 10.91
CA TRP A 417 26.40 -5.98 12.26
C TRP A 417 27.19 -4.86 12.92
N VAL A 418 28.48 -4.67 12.59
CA VAL A 418 29.28 -3.56 13.13
C VAL A 418 28.74 -2.23 12.63
N ILE A 419 28.44 -2.14 11.33
CA ILE A 419 27.90 -0.93 10.70
C ILE A 419 26.50 -0.65 11.24
N VAL A 420 25.67 -1.69 11.40
CA VAL A 420 24.33 -1.56 12.02
C VAL A 420 24.45 -1.02 13.45
N ARG A 421 25.39 -1.51 14.25
CA ARG A 421 25.61 -1.06 15.63
C ARG A 421 26.10 0.38 15.71
N GLU A 422 27.05 0.76 14.87
CA GLU A 422 27.54 2.14 14.78
C GLU A 422 26.43 3.10 14.30
N THR A 423 25.62 2.70 13.31
CA THR A 423 24.48 3.49 12.81
C THR A 423 23.40 3.64 13.87
N HIS A 424 23.19 2.62 14.71
CA HIS A 424 22.28 2.67 15.85
C HIS A 424 22.67 3.77 16.85
N GLN A 425 23.95 3.91 17.17
CA GLN A 425 24.44 4.95 18.09
C GLN A 425 24.16 6.36 17.55
N VAL A 426 24.32 6.56 16.23
CA VAL A 426 23.96 7.84 15.60
C VAL A 426 22.45 8.05 15.59
N LEU A 427 21.67 6.99 15.36
CA LEU A 427 20.21 7.04 15.42
C LEU A 427 19.68 7.41 16.83
N ASP A 428 20.34 6.98 17.91
CA ASP A 428 19.97 7.37 19.28
C ASP A 428 20.00 8.88 19.47
N MET A 429 20.96 9.57 18.85
CA MET A 429 21.09 11.02 18.92
C MET A 429 20.11 11.74 17.99
N LEU A 430 19.90 11.22 16.78
CA LEU A 430 19.13 11.90 15.73
C LEU A 430 17.62 11.62 15.81
N PHE A 431 17.21 10.40 16.15
CA PHE A 431 15.82 9.97 16.07
C PHE A 431 14.89 10.74 17.02
N PRO A 432 15.25 11.07 18.27
CA PRO A 432 14.37 11.87 19.13
C PRO A 432 14.07 13.26 18.54
N LYS A 433 15.08 13.91 17.96
CA LYS A 433 14.93 15.21 17.28
C LYS A 433 14.10 15.07 16.00
N PHE A 434 14.38 14.05 15.20
CA PHE A 434 13.64 13.76 13.98
C PHE A 434 12.17 13.45 14.25
N LEU A 435 11.89 12.59 15.23
CA LEU A 435 10.53 12.23 15.63
C LEU A 435 9.76 13.44 16.14
N LYS A 436 10.39 14.28 16.97
CA LYS A 436 9.78 15.53 17.42
C LYS A 436 9.52 16.47 16.23
N GLY A 437 10.48 16.61 15.31
CA GLY A 437 10.31 17.40 14.09
C GLY A 437 9.17 16.89 13.20
N LEU A 438 8.98 15.57 13.10
CA LEU A 438 7.82 14.99 12.42
C LEU A 438 6.51 15.41 13.07
N GLN A 439 6.43 15.34 14.39
CA GLN A 439 5.23 15.72 15.16
C GLN A 439 4.94 17.22 15.04
N ASP A 440 5.97 18.06 15.21
CA ASP A 440 5.88 19.52 15.12
C ASP A 440 5.47 19.98 13.70
N ALA A 441 5.90 19.25 12.66
CA ALA A 441 5.54 19.52 11.26
C ALA A 441 4.15 18.96 10.86
N GLY A 442 3.46 18.24 11.76
CA GLY A 442 2.09 17.74 11.53
C GLY A 442 1.99 16.32 10.96
N TRP A 443 3.05 15.51 11.01
CA TRP A 443 2.97 14.09 10.64
C TRP A 443 2.34 13.25 11.75
N LYS A 444 1.51 12.29 11.34
CA LYS A 444 1.00 11.25 12.25
C LYS A 444 2.08 10.21 12.50
N THR A 445 2.59 10.13 13.73
CA THR A 445 3.60 9.14 14.15
C THR A 445 3.00 7.90 14.81
N GLU A 446 1.75 7.98 15.28
CA GLU A 446 1.03 6.87 15.91
C GLU A 446 0.43 5.89 14.89
N LYS A 447 0.40 6.27 13.62
CA LYS A 447 -0.08 5.46 12.50
C LYS A 447 0.88 5.62 11.32
N HIS A 448 1.16 4.53 10.61
CA HIS A 448 2.01 4.56 9.42
C HIS A 448 1.38 3.76 8.28
N GLN A 449 1.88 4.01 7.08
CA GLN A 449 1.60 3.27 5.84
C GLN A 449 2.87 2.57 5.33
N LEU A 450 3.76 2.21 6.26
CA LEU A 450 4.92 1.36 5.99
C LEU A 450 4.44 -0.08 5.75
N GLU A 451 5.05 -0.74 4.78
CA GLU A 451 4.79 -2.16 4.49
C GLU A 451 5.47 -3.02 5.57
N VAL A 452 4.67 -3.55 6.49
CA VAL A 452 5.13 -4.39 7.60
C VAL A 452 4.46 -5.75 7.48
N ASP A 453 5.25 -6.81 7.44
CA ASP A 453 4.75 -8.18 7.43
C ASP A 453 4.41 -8.65 8.87
N GLU A 454 3.63 -9.70 8.99
CA GLU A 454 3.01 -10.13 10.24
C GLU A 454 3.95 -10.94 11.15
N TRP A 455 5.23 -11.11 10.79
CA TRP A 455 6.17 -11.80 11.66
C TRP A 455 6.59 -10.94 12.84
N ARG A 456 6.54 -11.55 14.03
CA ARG A 456 7.09 -11.03 15.27
C ARG A 456 7.99 -12.07 15.89
N ALA A 457 9.00 -11.62 16.63
CA ALA A 457 9.91 -12.52 17.32
C ALA A 457 10.17 -12.08 18.76
N THR A 458 10.65 -13.02 19.56
CA THR A 458 11.22 -12.75 20.88
C THR A 458 12.62 -13.35 20.94
N TRP A 459 13.51 -12.71 21.69
CA TRP A 459 14.87 -13.17 21.89
C TRP A 459 15.31 -12.76 23.29
N LEU A 460 16.23 -13.52 23.87
CA LEU A 460 16.83 -13.16 25.16
C LEU A 460 17.77 -11.97 24.96
N LEU A 461 17.50 -10.87 25.66
CA LEU A 461 18.31 -9.64 25.63
C LEU A 461 19.69 -9.78 26.29
N SER A 462 19.93 -10.89 26.99
CA SER A 462 21.22 -11.28 27.54
C SER A 462 21.22 -12.79 27.74
N PRO A 463 22.29 -13.52 27.35
CA PRO A 463 22.53 -14.81 27.95
C PRO A 463 22.72 -14.55 29.45
N GLU A 464 21.92 -15.18 30.30
CA GLU A 464 22.23 -15.19 31.73
C GLU A 464 23.69 -15.62 31.85
N LYS A 465 24.55 -14.75 32.39
CA LYS A 465 25.80 -15.20 32.98
C LYS A 465 25.35 -16.17 34.07
N LYS A 466 25.39 -17.47 33.79
CA LYS A 466 25.41 -18.47 34.86
C LYS A 466 26.64 -18.13 35.68
N VAL A 467 26.40 -17.43 36.79
CA VAL A 467 27.38 -17.22 37.84
C VAL A 467 27.44 -18.54 38.59
N LEU A 468 28.63 -19.12 38.55
CA LEU A 468 29.15 -20.32 39.22
C LEU A 468 28.98 -21.64 38.46
#